data_AF-A0A6N2ML90-F1
#
_entry.id   AF-A0A6N2ML90-F1
#
_cell.length_a   1.000
_cell.length_b   1.000
_cell.length_c   1.000
_cell.angle_alpha   90.00
_cell.angle_beta   90.00
_cell.angle_gamma   90.00
#
_symmetry.space_group_name_H-M   'P 1'
#
loop_
_entity.id
_entity.type
_entity.pdbx_description
1 polymer ?
#
loop_
_entity_poly.entity_id
_entity_poly.type
_entity_poly.pdbx_seq_one_letter_code
_entity_poly.pdbx_strand_id
1 'polypeptide(L)'
;MADSKANPAVPEILPDLLKNTPSNIARLEDVIEHCKGRQKYLAQTRSPSDGGDVRWYFCKVPLVENELAASVPRTEIVGKSDYFRFGMRDSLAIEASFLQREEELLSSWWKEYAECSEGPNGWPTTSKEFDTQENADSPEGGRAAQLLEVEEERVGVPVKGGLYEVDLVKRHCFPVYWNGENRRVLRGQWFASKGGMGWLPLREDVAEQLEIAYQSQVWHRRTFQPSGLFAARVDLQGSTPGLHALFTGEDNTWEAWLNIDASGFSSLITLSWNGIKLRRGYSASLSEKPTQDELRQKKEEEMDDYCSQVPVQHVVFMVHGIGQRLEKSNLVDDVANFRHITTSLSEQHLTSYQRGVQRVLFIPCQWRKGLKLSGEAAVEKITLDGVRGLRVMLSATVHDVLYYMSPIYRQDIINSVSKQLNRLYLKFLKRNPGYDGKCPLL
;
A
#
# COMPACT_ATOMS: atom_id res chain seq x y z
N MET A 1 -12.00 17.46 58.01
CA MET A 1 -10.80 17.46 57.16
C MET A 1 -10.83 16.14 56.40
N ALA A 2 -11.16 16.19 55.12
CA ALA A 2 -11.39 15.02 54.29
C ALA A 2 -10.16 14.78 53.40
N ASP A 3 -9.62 13.56 53.45
CA ASP A 3 -8.54 13.08 52.61
C ASP A 3 -8.98 12.95 51.15
N SER A 4 -8.40 13.77 50.28
CA SER A 4 -8.52 13.64 48.82
C SER A 4 -7.48 12.64 48.31
N LYS A 5 -7.90 11.40 48.06
CA LYS A 5 -7.14 10.43 47.27
C LYS A 5 -7.01 10.94 45.83
N ALA A 6 -5.76 11.15 45.39
CA ALA A 6 -5.43 11.41 44.01
C ALA A 6 -5.74 10.16 43.16
N ASN A 7 -6.59 10.31 42.15
CA ASN A 7 -6.75 9.32 41.08
C ASN A 7 -5.43 9.26 40.27
N PRO A 8 -4.90 8.06 39.94
CA PRO A 8 -3.82 7.98 38.98
C PRO A 8 -4.37 8.37 37.62
N ALA A 9 -3.81 9.42 37.04
CA ALA A 9 -4.14 9.85 35.68
C ALA A 9 -3.91 8.67 34.73
N VAL A 10 -4.96 8.30 33.99
CA VAL A 10 -4.83 7.50 32.78
C VAL A 10 -3.88 8.26 31.86
N PRO A 11 -2.79 7.68 31.35
CA PRO A 11 -1.93 8.39 30.42
C PRO A 11 -2.74 8.68 29.17
N GLU A 12 -3.07 9.95 28.94
CA GLU A 12 -3.58 10.45 27.67
C GLU A 12 -2.60 10.00 26.58
N ILE A 13 -3.09 9.14 25.69
CA ILE A 13 -2.34 8.68 24.52
C ILE A 13 -2.15 9.92 23.63
N LEU A 14 -0.97 10.54 23.70
CA LEU A 14 -0.63 11.68 22.85
C LEU A 14 -0.75 11.25 21.37
N PRO A 15 -1.45 12.01 20.51
CA PRO A 15 -1.49 11.76 19.06
C PRO A 15 -0.12 11.79 18.36
N ASP A 16 0.92 12.24 19.07
CA ASP A 16 2.27 12.56 18.58
C ASP A 16 3.25 11.37 18.48
N LEU A 17 2.87 10.15 18.91
CA LEU A 17 3.71 8.96 18.72
C LEU A 17 3.86 8.56 17.24
N LEU A 18 3.06 9.17 16.35
CA LEU A 18 3.09 9.01 14.88
C LEU A 18 3.94 10.08 14.17
N LYS A 19 4.96 10.66 14.82
CA LYS A 19 5.99 11.36 14.05
C LYS A 19 6.73 10.31 13.22
N ASN A 20 6.46 10.28 11.93
CA ASN A 20 6.92 9.31 10.92
C ASN A 20 8.41 9.37 10.63
N THR A 21 9.25 9.19 11.65
CA THR A 21 10.70 9.30 11.52
C THR A 21 11.32 7.94 11.20
N PRO A 22 12.40 7.87 10.40
CA PRO A 22 13.17 6.64 10.24
C PRO A 22 13.69 6.07 11.58
N SER A 23 13.96 6.94 12.56
CA SER A 23 14.36 6.55 13.92
C SER A 23 13.23 5.91 14.74
N ASN A 24 11.98 6.27 14.49
CA ASN A 24 10.81 5.58 15.04
C ASN A 24 10.62 4.22 14.34
N ILE A 25 10.82 4.13 13.02
CA ILE A 25 10.76 2.85 12.27
C ILE A 25 11.84 1.86 12.75
N ALA A 26 13.07 2.33 13.01
CA ALA A 26 14.14 1.47 13.52
C ALA A 26 13.85 0.91 14.92
N ARG A 27 13.08 1.64 15.75
CA ARG A 27 12.62 1.18 17.07
C ARG A 27 11.38 0.28 17.01
N LEU A 28 10.70 0.21 15.86
CA LEU A 28 9.45 -0.53 15.74
C LEU A 28 9.65 -2.05 15.88
N GLU A 29 10.76 -2.67 15.46
CA GLU A 29 10.94 -4.13 15.65
C GLU A 29 10.83 -4.54 17.13
N ASP A 30 11.56 -3.88 18.03
CA ASP A 30 11.52 -4.14 19.47
C ASP A 30 10.15 -3.79 20.07
N VAL A 31 9.55 -2.67 19.64
CA VAL A 31 8.21 -2.25 20.09
C VAL A 31 7.14 -3.25 19.64
N ILE A 32 7.30 -3.86 18.46
CA ILE A 32 6.36 -4.79 17.86
C ILE A 32 6.47 -6.19 18.45
N GLU A 33 7.69 -6.63 18.78
CA GLU A 33 7.87 -7.86 19.57
C GLU A 33 7.09 -7.80 20.88
N HIS A 34 7.01 -6.60 21.49
CA HIS A 34 6.32 -6.33 22.75
C HIS A 34 4.89 -5.78 22.56
N CYS A 35 4.42 -5.56 21.32
CA CYS A 35 3.06 -5.11 21.07
C CYS A 35 2.07 -6.21 21.48
N LYS A 36 1.11 -5.87 22.35
CA LYS A 36 0.00 -6.77 22.71
C LYS A 36 -0.72 -7.36 21.48
N GLY A 37 -0.78 -6.60 20.39
CA GLY A 37 -1.37 -7.08 19.13
C GLY A 37 -0.60 -8.23 18.45
N ARG A 38 0.71 -8.39 18.69
CA ARG A 38 1.46 -9.57 18.22
C ARG A 38 0.99 -10.86 18.93
N GLN A 39 0.54 -10.76 20.18
CA GLN A 39 0.01 -11.91 20.92
C GLN A 39 -1.26 -12.48 20.28
N LYS A 40 -2.08 -11.65 19.63
CA LYS A 40 -3.29 -12.07 18.91
C LYS A 40 -2.96 -13.08 17.79
N TYR A 41 -1.81 -12.91 17.15
CA TYR A 41 -1.43 -13.71 15.98
C TYR A 41 -0.53 -14.89 16.30
N LEU A 42 -0.11 -15.07 17.55
CA LEU A 42 0.64 -16.27 17.94
C LEU A 42 -0.15 -17.54 17.59
N ALA A 43 0.58 -18.57 17.17
CA ALA A 43 0.00 -19.88 16.90
C ALA A 43 -0.64 -20.42 18.19
N GLN A 44 -1.89 -20.85 18.09
CA GLN A 44 -2.66 -21.42 19.20
C GLN A 44 -2.66 -22.94 19.14
N THR A 45 -2.27 -23.53 18.01
CA THR A 45 -2.27 -24.96 17.77
C THR A 45 -0.87 -25.47 17.44
N ARG A 46 -0.71 -26.80 17.32
CA ARG A 46 0.53 -27.44 16.88
C ARG A 46 0.55 -27.70 15.36
N SER A 47 -0.39 -27.09 14.63
CA SER A 47 -0.54 -27.30 13.20
C SER A 47 0.62 -26.64 12.43
N PRO A 48 1.23 -27.31 11.44
CA PRO A 48 2.21 -26.67 10.55
C PRO A 48 1.64 -25.47 9.78
N SER A 49 0.33 -25.46 9.56
CA SER A 49 -0.41 -24.39 8.90
C SER A 49 -0.81 -23.24 9.83
N ASP A 50 -0.49 -23.31 11.14
CA ASP A 50 -0.80 -22.26 12.11
C ASP A 50 0.45 -21.43 12.42
N GLY A 51 0.62 -20.33 11.69
CA GLY A 51 1.67 -19.35 11.90
C GLY A 51 1.13 -17.99 12.31
N GLY A 52 2.02 -17.15 12.85
CA GLY A 52 1.68 -15.78 13.29
C GLY A 52 2.29 -14.65 12.49
N ASP A 53 2.97 -14.94 11.38
CA ASP A 53 3.59 -13.91 10.53
C ASP A 53 2.52 -13.22 9.68
N VAL A 54 2.19 -11.96 9.96
CA VAL A 54 1.27 -11.15 9.15
C VAL A 54 2.08 -10.34 8.15
N ARG A 55 1.69 -10.36 6.87
CA ARG A 55 2.38 -9.61 5.81
C ARG A 55 1.46 -8.63 5.13
N TRP A 56 1.99 -7.45 4.83
CA TRP A 56 1.28 -6.43 4.07
C TRP A 56 1.74 -6.44 2.62
N TYR A 57 0.79 -6.14 1.74
CA TYR A 57 0.96 -6.14 0.31
C TYR A 57 0.45 -4.81 -0.27
N PHE A 58 0.95 -4.43 -1.45
CA PHE A 58 0.39 -3.32 -2.21
C PHE A 58 0.21 -3.70 -3.68
N CYS A 59 -0.86 -3.19 -4.28
CA CYS A 59 -1.24 -3.51 -5.64
C CYS A 59 -0.27 -2.90 -6.67
N LYS A 60 0.07 -3.68 -7.70
CA LYS A 60 0.88 -3.22 -8.85
C LYS A 60 0.12 -2.27 -9.76
N VAL A 61 -1.20 -2.40 -9.80
CA VAL A 61 -2.07 -1.52 -10.57
C VAL A 61 -2.54 -0.40 -9.64
N PRO A 62 -2.39 0.87 -10.04
CA PRO A 62 -2.98 1.99 -9.32
C PRO A 62 -4.51 1.88 -9.26
N LEU A 63 -5.09 2.42 -8.19
CA LEU A 63 -6.54 2.56 -8.08
C LEU A 63 -7.02 3.62 -9.07
N VAL A 64 -8.16 3.35 -9.72
CA VAL A 64 -8.82 4.34 -10.57
C VAL A 64 -9.36 5.48 -9.69
N GLU A 65 -9.48 6.68 -10.25
CA GLU A 65 -10.02 7.83 -9.54
C GLU A 65 -11.43 7.52 -8.99
N ASN A 66 -11.64 7.72 -7.69
CA ASN A 66 -12.85 7.36 -6.93
C ASN A 66 -13.18 5.85 -6.85
N GLU A 67 -12.26 4.96 -7.25
CA GLU A 67 -12.41 3.53 -6.96
C GLU A 67 -12.19 3.28 -5.47
N LEU A 68 -13.20 2.70 -4.83
CA LEU A 68 -13.13 2.30 -3.43
C LEU A 68 -12.10 1.19 -3.28
N ALA A 69 -11.16 1.39 -2.36
CA ALA A 69 -10.12 0.44 -2.04
C ALA A 69 -10.74 -0.93 -1.80
N ALA A 70 -11.80 -1.02 -0.99
CA ALA A 70 -12.47 -2.28 -0.61
C ALA A 70 -12.86 -3.20 -1.80
N SER A 71 -13.10 -2.63 -2.99
CA SER A 71 -13.47 -3.38 -4.21
C SER A 71 -12.33 -4.18 -4.87
N VAL A 72 -11.06 -3.94 -4.49
CA VAL A 72 -9.86 -4.55 -5.11
C VAL A 72 -9.01 -5.29 -4.08
N PRO A 73 -8.85 -6.63 -4.10
CA PRO A 73 -8.98 -7.48 -5.27
C PRO A 73 -10.39 -8.02 -5.45
N ARG A 74 -10.76 -8.28 -6.71
CA ARG A 74 -12.07 -8.87 -7.05
C ARG A 74 -12.13 -10.36 -6.74
N THR A 75 -11.00 -11.07 -6.82
CA THR A 75 -10.89 -12.50 -6.54
C THR A 75 -10.56 -12.77 -5.07
N GLU A 76 -11.03 -13.90 -4.55
CA GLU A 76 -10.83 -14.31 -3.16
C GLU A 76 -9.37 -14.67 -2.86
N ILE A 77 -8.66 -15.20 -3.86
CA ILE A 77 -7.22 -15.45 -3.79
C ILE A 77 -6.55 -14.42 -4.68
N VAL A 78 -5.59 -13.71 -4.11
CA VAL A 78 -4.87 -12.67 -4.81
C VAL A 78 -3.87 -13.27 -5.80
N GLY A 79 -3.89 -12.80 -7.04
CA GLY A 79 -2.97 -13.23 -8.08
C GLY A 79 -1.52 -12.89 -7.71
N LYS A 80 -0.59 -13.84 -7.91
CA LYS A 80 0.85 -13.67 -7.62
C LYS A 80 1.46 -12.47 -8.37
N SER A 81 0.93 -12.15 -9.55
CA SER A 81 1.39 -11.05 -10.39
C SER A 81 0.86 -9.69 -9.96
N ASP A 82 -0.16 -9.62 -9.11
CA ASP A 82 -0.99 -8.41 -8.98
C ASP A 82 -0.57 -7.54 -7.80
N TYR A 83 0.21 -8.10 -6.87
CA TYR A 83 0.65 -7.43 -5.65
C TYR A 83 2.15 -7.63 -5.41
N PHE A 84 2.76 -6.65 -4.76
CA PHE A 84 4.10 -6.75 -4.19
C PHE A 84 3.99 -6.87 -2.67
N ARG A 85 4.90 -7.62 -2.05
CA ARG A 85 5.07 -7.62 -0.59
C ARG A 85 5.83 -6.36 -0.16
N PHE A 86 5.43 -5.79 0.96
CA PHE A 86 6.30 -4.86 1.68
C PHE A 86 7.45 -5.63 2.34
N GLY A 87 8.58 -4.95 2.57
CA GLY A 87 9.65 -5.47 3.41
C GLY A 87 9.13 -5.89 4.79
N MET A 88 9.91 -6.71 5.51
CA MET A 88 9.50 -7.18 6.83
C MET A 88 9.23 -6.00 7.76
N ARG A 89 10.14 -5.03 7.80
CA ARG A 89 10.04 -3.86 8.70
C ARG A 89 8.83 -3.00 8.38
N ASP A 90 8.59 -2.76 7.10
CA ASP A 90 7.44 -1.99 6.65
C ASP A 90 6.13 -2.73 6.98
N SER A 91 6.07 -4.05 6.73
CA SER A 91 4.90 -4.87 7.09
C SER A 91 4.62 -4.81 8.60
N LEU A 92 5.66 -4.94 9.41
CA LEU A 92 5.56 -4.84 10.87
C LEU A 92 5.08 -3.43 11.29
N ALA A 93 5.67 -2.37 10.74
CA ALA A 93 5.28 -0.99 11.05
C ALA A 93 3.82 -0.68 10.73
N ILE A 94 3.34 -1.15 9.57
CA ILE A 94 1.93 -1.02 9.16
C ILE A 94 1.04 -1.82 10.12
N GLU A 95 1.39 -3.07 10.41
CA GLU A 95 0.61 -3.95 11.28
C GLU A 95 0.51 -3.39 12.72
N ALA A 96 1.59 -2.85 13.25
CA ALA A 96 1.61 -2.21 14.57
C ALA A 96 0.65 -1.02 14.64
N SER A 97 0.67 -0.19 13.60
CA SER A 97 -0.18 0.99 13.48
C SER A 97 -1.65 0.60 13.25
N PHE A 98 -1.89 -0.52 12.56
CA PHE A 98 -3.21 -1.10 12.37
C PHE A 98 -3.78 -1.58 13.71
N LEU A 99 -3.00 -2.35 14.48
CA LEU A 99 -3.45 -2.94 15.73
C LEU A 99 -3.77 -1.91 16.83
N GLN A 100 -3.14 -0.74 16.80
CA GLN A 100 -3.48 0.37 17.70
C GLN A 100 -4.89 0.95 17.47
N ARG A 101 -5.43 0.80 16.27
CA ARG A 101 -6.74 1.34 15.85
C ARG A 101 -7.60 0.28 15.16
N GLU A 102 -7.46 -0.98 15.56
CA GLU A 102 -8.03 -2.12 14.82
C GLU A 102 -9.55 -2.00 14.67
N GLU A 103 -10.28 -1.70 15.76
CA GLU A 103 -11.74 -1.59 15.74
C GLU A 103 -12.22 -0.47 14.81
N GLU A 104 -11.58 0.70 14.88
CA GLU A 104 -11.88 1.86 14.03
C GLU A 104 -11.62 1.54 12.55
N LEU A 105 -10.45 0.98 12.25
CA LEU A 105 -10.02 0.67 10.88
C LEU A 105 -10.85 -0.46 10.25
N LEU A 106 -11.18 -1.50 11.01
CA LEU A 106 -12.08 -2.56 10.54
C LEU A 106 -13.49 -2.04 10.32
N SER A 107 -14.01 -1.18 11.22
CA SER A 107 -15.33 -0.58 11.06
C SER A 107 -15.41 0.27 9.79
N SER A 108 -14.41 1.13 9.54
CA SER A 108 -14.32 1.93 8.32
C SER A 108 -14.25 1.05 7.07
N TRP A 109 -13.44 0.00 7.10
CA TRP A 109 -13.27 -0.91 5.97
C TRP A 109 -14.55 -1.71 5.67
N TRP A 110 -15.23 -2.24 6.69
CA TRP A 110 -16.49 -2.97 6.49
C TRP A 110 -17.60 -2.08 5.94
N LYS A 111 -17.62 -0.80 6.34
CA LYS A 111 -18.54 0.18 5.76
C LYS A 111 -18.27 0.38 4.26
N GLU A 112 -17.01 0.60 3.90
CA GLU A 112 -16.61 0.76 2.50
C GLU A 112 -16.87 -0.51 1.67
N TYR A 113 -16.64 -1.69 2.25
CA TYR A 113 -16.93 -2.97 1.60
C TYR A 113 -18.43 -3.15 1.36
N ALA A 114 -19.28 -2.77 2.32
CA ALA A 114 -20.73 -2.81 2.16
C ALA A 114 -21.24 -1.88 1.06
N GLU A 115 -20.61 -0.71 0.87
CA GLU A 115 -20.90 0.22 -0.23
C GLU A 115 -20.54 -0.36 -1.61
N CYS A 116 -19.53 -1.24 -1.67
CA CYS A 116 -19.10 -1.90 -2.90
C CYS A 116 -19.82 -3.23 -3.18
N SER A 117 -20.35 -3.89 -2.15
CA SER A 117 -20.95 -5.21 -2.28
C SER A 117 -22.35 -5.10 -2.88
N GLU A 118 -22.63 -5.84 -3.95
CA GLU A 118 -24.01 -6.02 -4.41
C GLU A 118 -24.75 -6.88 -3.38
N GLY A 119 -25.77 -6.30 -2.75
CA GLY A 119 -26.66 -7.04 -1.84
C GLY A 119 -27.43 -8.13 -2.61
N PRO A 120 -28.15 -9.02 -1.89
CA PRO A 120 -29.02 -9.99 -2.54
C PRO A 120 -30.08 -9.23 -3.36
N ASN A 121 -30.02 -9.33 -4.69
CA ASN A 121 -30.98 -8.69 -5.59
C ASN A 121 -32.37 -9.32 -5.41
N GLY A 122 -33.16 -8.75 -4.49
CA GLY A 122 -34.60 -8.86 -4.50
C GLY A 122 -35.15 -8.14 -5.74
N TRP A 123 -35.98 -8.85 -6.49
CA TRP A 123 -36.75 -8.44 -7.69
C TRP A 123 -36.87 -6.92 -7.98
N PRO A 124 -36.68 -6.46 -9.23
CA PRO A 124 -36.75 -5.04 -9.57
C PRO A 124 -38.16 -4.49 -9.37
N THR A 125 -38.29 -3.47 -8.51
CA THR A 125 -39.52 -2.70 -8.37
C THR A 125 -39.21 -1.22 -8.57
N THR A 126 -39.52 -0.78 -9.79
CA THR A 126 -39.99 0.56 -10.17
C THR A 126 -39.05 1.76 -9.98
N SER A 127 -38.58 2.23 -11.13
CA SER A 127 -38.08 3.57 -11.45
C SER A 127 -38.51 4.69 -10.48
N LYS A 128 -37.50 5.35 -9.90
CA LYS A 128 -37.60 6.77 -9.53
C LYS A 128 -36.66 7.55 -10.44
N GLU A 129 -37.24 8.26 -11.38
CA GLU A 129 -36.60 9.38 -12.06
C GLU A 129 -36.10 10.36 -11.00
N PHE A 130 -34.80 10.69 -11.06
CA PHE A 130 -34.28 11.90 -10.43
C PHE A 130 -34.00 12.88 -11.56
N ASP A 131 -34.78 13.95 -11.56
CA ASP A 131 -34.62 15.08 -12.48
C ASP A 131 -33.20 15.66 -12.36
N THR A 132 -32.47 15.61 -13.48
CA THR A 132 -31.23 16.36 -13.68
C THR A 132 -31.61 17.81 -13.92
N GLN A 133 -31.53 18.65 -12.89
CA GLN A 133 -31.49 20.09 -13.08
C GLN A 133 -30.04 20.57 -12.97
N GLU A 134 -29.45 20.80 -14.15
CA GLU A 134 -28.20 21.53 -14.33
C GLU A 134 -28.33 22.92 -13.70
N ASN A 135 -27.41 23.24 -12.80
CA ASN A 135 -27.01 24.62 -12.55
C ASN A 135 -25.49 24.68 -12.73
N ALA A 136 -25.11 25.15 -13.92
CA ALA A 136 -23.78 25.61 -14.23
C ALA A 136 -23.43 26.86 -13.40
N ASP A 137 -22.12 27.14 -13.33
CA ASP A 137 -21.45 28.29 -12.71
C ASP A 137 -21.02 28.15 -11.24
N SER A 138 -19.90 27.46 -11.04
CA SER A 138 -18.90 27.81 -10.02
C SER A 138 -17.49 27.38 -10.46
N PRO A 139 -16.41 28.09 -10.06
CA PRO A 139 -15.10 27.92 -10.69
C PRO A 139 -14.41 26.63 -10.22
N GLU A 140 -14.28 25.66 -11.13
CA GLU A 140 -13.59 24.36 -10.89
C GLU A 140 -12.15 24.53 -10.36
N GLY A 141 -11.52 25.67 -10.62
CA GLY A 141 -10.16 25.96 -10.16
C GLY A 141 -9.99 26.03 -8.64
N GLY A 142 -11.04 26.37 -7.88
CA GLY A 142 -10.98 26.49 -6.42
C GLY A 142 -11.05 25.14 -5.70
N ARG A 143 -11.90 24.21 -6.18
CA ARG A 143 -12.06 22.87 -5.60
C ARG A 143 -10.86 21.97 -5.88
N ALA A 144 -10.28 22.03 -7.08
CA ALA A 144 -9.09 21.26 -7.41
C ALA A 144 -7.86 21.70 -6.59
N ALA A 145 -7.69 23.02 -6.38
CA ALA A 145 -6.62 23.54 -5.55
C ALA A 145 -6.78 23.13 -4.07
N GLN A 146 -8.00 23.17 -3.53
CA GLN A 146 -8.30 22.74 -2.17
C GLN A 146 -8.13 21.22 -1.98
N LEU A 147 -8.53 20.40 -2.96
CA LEU A 147 -8.33 18.94 -2.91
C LEU A 147 -6.84 18.56 -2.99
N LEU A 148 -6.05 19.29 -3.79
CA LEU A 148 -4.59 19.11 -3.88
C LEU A 148 -3.88 19.51 -2.56
N GLU A 149 -4.32 20.59 -1.90
CA GLU A 149 -3.79 20.97 -0.58
C GLU A 149 -4.12 19.94 0.51
N VAL A 150 -5.35 19.39 0.52
CA VAL A 150 -5.76 18.32 1.44
C VAL A 150 -5.03 17.00 1.16
N GLU A 151 -4.70 16.72 -0.09
CA GLU A 151 -3.85 15.58 -0.47
C GLU A 151 -2.40 15.72 -0.01
N GLU A 152 -1.87 16.94 -0.03
CA GLU A 152 -0.48 17.21 0.35
C GLU A 152 -0.20 17.06 1.85
N GLU A 153 -1.22 17.22 2.70
CA GLU A 153 -1.13 17.07 4.16
C GLU A 153 -1.42 15.66 4.69
N ARG A 154 -1.76 14.69 3.83
CA ARG A 154 -1.98 13.31 4.28
C ARG A 154 -0.72 12.78 4.99
N VAL A 155 -0.94 12.15 6.14
CA VAL A 155 0.10 11.53 6.98
C VAL A 155 -0.27 10.07 7.18
N GLY A 156 0.51 9.17 6.57
CA GLY A 156 0.33 7.72 6.71
C GLY A 156 1.52 7.06 7.40
N VAL A 157 1.55 5.73 7.46
CA VAL A 157 2.71 4.97 7.96
C VAL A 157 3.82 5.01 6.90
N PRO A 158 5.05 5.46 7.21
CA PRO A 158 6.14 5.56 6.25
C PRO A 158 6.61 4.16 5.82
N VAL A 159 6.78 3.97 4.51
CA VAL A 159 7.23 2.71 3.89
C VAL A 159 8.20 3.01 2.76
N LYS A 160 8.84 1.97 2.18
CA LYS A 160 9.74 2.08 1.03
C LYS A 160 10.87 3.09 1.28
N GLY A 161 11.46 3.05 2.48
CA GLY A 161 12.52 3.95 2.89
C GLY A 161 12.12 5.42 3.09
N GLY A 162 10.82 5.67 3.32
CA GLY A 162 10.23 7.00 3.53
C GLY A 162 9.82 7.73 2.24
N LEU A 163 9.81 7.03 1.11
CA LEU A 163 9.35 7.57 -0.17
C LEU A 163 7.82 7.51 -0.34
N TYR A 164 7.20 6.56 0.33
CA TYR A 164 5.76 6.29 0.27
C TYR A 164 5.21 6.26 1.69
N GLU A 165 3.91 6.52 1.81
CA GLU A 165 3.17 6.38 3.05
C GLU A 165 1.91 5.56 2.83
N VAL A 166 1.48 4.82 3.85
CA VAL A 166 0.26 4.03 3.87
C VAL A 166 -0.79 4.71 4.74
N ASP A 167 -1.85 5.21 4.11
CA ASP A 167 -3.08 5.60 4.80
C ASP A 167 -3.90 4.35 5.10
N LEU A 168 -3.96 3.98 6.38
CA LEU A 168 -4.68 2.79 6.84
C LEU A 168 -6.20 2.96 6.80
N VAL A 169 -6.71 4.19 6.90
CA VAL A 169 -8.16 4.45 6.86
C VAL A 169 -8.67 4.24 5.44
N LYS A 170 -7.96 4.79 4.46
CA LYS A 170 -8.31 4.65 3.03
C LYS A 170 -7.73 3.39 2.37
N ARG A 171 -6.88 2.63 3.07
CA ARG A 171 -6.11 1.51 2.50
C ARG A 171 -5.32 1.90 1.25
N HIS A 172 -4.71 3.09 1.25
CA HIS A 172 -3.94 3.63 0.13
C HIS A 172 -2.44 3.73 0.47
N CYS A 173 -1.60 3.23 -0.41
CA CYS A 173 -0.18 3.55 -0.49
C CYS A 173 0.01 4.66 -1.52
N PHE A 174 0.64 5.76 -1.11
CA PHE A 174 0.80 6.96 -1.94
C PHE A 174 2.22 7.55 -1.81
N PRO A 175 2.76 8.17 -2.87
CA PRO A 175 4.07 8.80 -2.83
C PRO A 175 4.08 10.06 -1.96
N VAL A 176 5.18 10.27 -1.24
CA VAL A 176 5.33 11.40 -0.31
C VAL A 176 5.75 12.68 -1.05
N TYR A 177 6.69 12.58 -1.99
CA TYR A 177 7.41 13.75 -2.52
C TYR A 177 7.04 14.14 -3.94
N TRP A 178 6.20 13.37 -4.62
CA TRP A 178 5.71 13.67 -5.96
C TRP A 178 4.24 13.30 -6.06
N ASN A 179 3.57 13.86 -7.06
CA ASN A 179 2.20 13.48 -7.36
C ASN A 179 2.26 12.15 -8.12
N GLY A 180 1.63 11.13 -7.55
CA GLY A 180 1.46 9.84 -8.19
C GLY A 180 0.18 9.19 -7.70
N GLU A 181 -0.18 8.09 -8.34
CA GLU A 181 -1.47 7.44 -8.13
C GLU A 181 -1.47 6.62 -6.83
N ASN A 182 -2.65 6.54 -6.21
CA ASN A 182 -2.85 5.72 -5.01
C ASN A 182 -2.87 4.24 -5.39
N ARG A 183 -2.30 3.40 -4.54
CA ARG A 183 -2.30 1.94 -4.71
C ARG A 183 -3.00 1.28 -3.53
N ARG A 184 -3.89 0.32 -3.76
CA ARG A 184 -4.51 -0.49 -2.69
C ARG A 184 -3.42 -1.17 -1.87
N VAL A 185 -3.51 -1.08 -0.53
CA VAL A 185 -2.81 -2.00 0.38
C VAL A 185 -3.74 -3.12 0.83
N LEU A 186 -3.16 -4.30 1.03
CA LEU A 186 -3.86 -5.51 1.41
C LEU A 186 -3.16 -6.13 2.62
N ARG A 187 -3.95 -6.48 3.63
CA ARG A 187 -3.49 -7.19 4.83
C ARG A 187 -3.55 -8.71 4.60
N GLY A 188 -2.43 -9.40 4.71
CA GLY A 188 -2.32 -10.85 4.52
C GLY A 188 -2.15 -11.58 5.85
N GLN A 189 -3.26 -12.13 6.37
CA GLN A 189 -3.27 -12.99 7.56
C GLN A 189 -3.51 -14.46 7.21
N TRP A 190 -4.40 -14.71 6.25
CA TRP A 190 -4.71 -16.04 5.75
C TRP A 190 -4.22 -16.18 4.31
N PHE A 191 -3.67 -17.35 4.01
CA PHE A 191 -3.03 -17.63 2.73
C PHE A 191 -3.53 -18.93 2.12
N ALA A 192 -3.62 -18.93 0.80
CA ALA A 192 -3.96 -20.07 -0.02
C ALA A 192 -2.75 -20.54 -0.83
N SER A 193 -2.61 -21.86 -1.02
CA SER A 193 -1.69 -22.45 -1.99
C SER A 193 -2.46 -23.33 -2.96
N LYS A 194 -2.26 -23.07 -4.25
CA LYS A 194 -2.85 -23.83 -5.36
C LYS A 194 -1.73 -24.38 -6.25
N GLY A 195 -1.68 -25.71 -6.40
CA GLY A 195 -0.85 -26.38 -7.41
C GLY A 195 0.67 -26.15 -7.28
N GLY A 196 1.22 -26.12 -6.07
CA GLY A 196 2.65 -25.89 -5.84
C GLY A 196 3.12 -24.45 -6.06
N MET A 197 2.20 -23.52 -6.35
CA MET A 197 2.49 -22.10 -6.24
C MET A 197 2.66 -21.72 -4.77
N GLY A 198 3.57 -20.77 -4.50
CA GLY A 198 3.78 -20.23 -3.16
C GLY A 198 2.50 -19.69 -2.51
N TRP A 199 2.58 -19.39 -1.22
CA TRP A 199 1.44 -18.91 -0.43
C TRP A 199 1.00 -17.50 -0.86
N LEU A 200 -0.26 -17.39 -1.28
CA LEU A 200 -0.89 -16.15 -1.76
C LEU A 200 -1.90 -15.65 -0.75
N PRO A 201 -1.96 -14.32 -0.46
CA PRO A 201 -2.91 -13.80 0.50
C PRO A 201 -4.34 -13.96 0.00
N LEU A 202 -5.25 -14.16 0.94
CA LEU A 202 -6.69 -14.10 0.69
C LEU A 202 -7.18 -12.64 0.71
N ARG A 203 -8.33 -12.41 0.09
CA ARG A 203 -9.09 -11.17 0.23
C ARG A 203 -9.48 -10.97 1.70
N GLU A 204 -9.50 -9.72 2.16
CA GLU A 204 -9.65 -9.39 3.58
C GLU A 204 -10.97 -9.86 4.19
N ASP A 205 -12.09 -9.82 3.46
CA ASP A 205 -13.39 -10.33 3.92
C ASP A 205 -13.36 -11.84 4.20
N VAL A 206 -12.70 -12.61 3.34
CA VAL A 206 -12.54 -14.05 3.51
C VAL A 206 -11.58 -14.34 4.66
N ALA A 207 -10.46 -13.61 4.74
CA ALA A 207 -9.48 -13.75 5.80
C ALA A 207 -10.07 -13.43 7.19
N GLU A 208 -10.86 -12.36 7.33
CA GLU A 208 -11.48 -11.98 8.59
C GLU A 208 -12.54 -13.01 9.04
N GLN A 209 -13.34 -13.55 8.11
CA GLN A 209 -14.27 -14.64 8.44
C GLN A 209 -13.57 -15.91 8.91
N LEU A 210 -12.45 -16.28 8.27
CA LEU A 210 -11.60 -17.39 8.71
C LEU A 210 -10.95 -17.13 10.07
N GLU A 211 -10.52 -15.90 10.33
CA GLU A 211 -9.91 -15.52 11.60
C GLU A 211 -10.94 -15.57 12.75
N ILE A 212 -12.17 -15.13 12.53
CA ILE A 212 -13.28 -15.28 13.49
C ILE A 212 -13.54 -16.76 13.78
N ALA A 213 -13.62 -17.59 12.74
CA ALA A 213 -13.81 -19.02 12.87
C ALA A 213 -12.66 -19.68 13.65
N TYR A 214 -11.42 -19.32 13.34
CA TYR A 214 -10.24 -19.79 14.04
C TYR A 214 -10.25 -19.39 15.53
N GLN A 215 -10.50 -18.12 15.84
CA GLN A 215 -10.58 -17.64 17.23
C GLN A 215 -11.71 -18.30 18.02
N SER A 216 -12.82 -18.67 17.36
CA SER A 216 -13.91 -19.43 17.97
C SER A 216 -13.58 -20.91 18.21
N GLN A 217 -12.34 -21.33 17.90
CA GLN A 217 -11.82 -22.69 18.06
C GLN A 217 -12.68 -23.71 17.31
N VAL A 218 -12.93 -23.46 16.02
CA VAL A 218 -13.74 -24.36 15.17
C VAL A 218 -13.21 -25.80 15.16
N TRP A 219 -11.92 -26.02 15.38
CA TRP A 219 -11.33 -27.37 15.54
C TRP A 219 -11.76 -28.08 16.84
N HIS A 220 -12.49 -27.46 17.75
CA HIS A 220 -13.14 -28.14 18.88
C HIS A 220 -14.62 -28.46 18.61
N ARG A 221 -15.22 -27.86 17.58
CA ARG A 221 -16.64 -28.03 17.20
C ARG A 221 -16.79 -28.94 15.98
N ARG A 222 -15.95 -29.97 15.90
CA ARG A 222 -15.78 -30.83 14.72
C ARG A 222 -16.47 -32.18 14.89
N THR A 223 -17.01 -32.70 13.80
CA THR A 223 -17.71 -33.99 13.76
C THR A 223 -16.75 -35.07 13.30
N PHE A 224 -16.76 -36.22 13.99
CA PHE A 224 -15.96 -37.37 13.60
C PHE A 224 -16.44 -37.91 12.25
N GLN A 225 -15.53 -38.07 11.30
CA GLN A 225 -15.83 -38.55 9.96
C GLN A 225 -15.47 -40.03 9.81
N PRO A 226 -16.11 -40.76 8.87
CA PRO A 226 -15.73 -42.14 8.54
C PRO A 226 -14.27 -42.31 8.09
N SER A 227 -13.61 -41.22 7.67
CA SER A 227 -12.19 -41.19 7.34
C SER A 227 -11.26 -41.34 8.55
N GLY A 228 -11.79 -41.30 9.78
CA GLY A 228 -11.02 -41.35 11.02
C GLY A 228 -10.54 -39.97 11.52
N LEU A 229 -10.78 -38.92 10.75
CA LEU A 229 -10.47 -37.54 11.14
C LEU A 229 -11.72 -36.82 11.63
N PHE A 230 -11.54 -35.83 12.48
CA PHE A 230 -12.61 -34.88 12.73
C PHE A 230 -12.61 -33.77 11.68
N ALA A 231 -13.80 -33.31 11.30
CA ALA A 231 -13.95 -32.22 10.33
C ALA A 231 -14.94 -31.16 10.82
N ALA A 232 -14.66 -29.90 10.50
CA ALA A 232 -15.56 -28.77 10.69
C ALA A 232 -15.62 -27.92 9.42
N ARG A 233 -16.82 -27.45 9.08
CA ARG A 233 -17.08 -26.62 7.91
C ARG A 233 -17.39 -25.19 8.34
N VAL A 234 -16.83 -24.23 7.63
CA VAL A 234 -17.08 -22.79 7.79
C VAL A 234 -17.58 -22.27 6.45
N ASP A 235 -18.87 -21.93 6.39
CA ASP A 235 -19.45 -21.29 5.21
C ASP A 235 -19.01 -19.83 5.16
N LEU A 236 -18.47 -19.41 4.01
CA LEU A 236 -17.92 -18.07 3.80
C LEU A 236 -18.92 -17.24 2.99
N GLN A 237 -19.29 -16.10 3.54
CA GLN A 237 -20.14 -15.12 2.87
C GLN A 237 -19.29 -14.27 1.91
N GLY A 238 -19.82 -13.96 0.73
CA GLY A 238 -19.14 -13.11 -0.24
C GLY A 238 -19.69 -13.24 -1.65
N SER A 239 -18.90 -12.76 -2.61
CA SER A 239 -19.20 -12.76 -4.04
C SER A 239 -19.36 -14.14 -4.66
N THR A 240 -18.66 -15.15 -4.13
CA THR A 240 -18.70 -16.51 -4.66
C THR A 240 -19.65 -17.37 -3.84
N PRO A 241 -20.84 -17.72 -4.37
CA PRO A 241 -21.80 -18.56 -3.66
C PRO A 241 -21.22 -19.97 -3.46
N GLY A 242 -21.48 -20.55 -2.28
CA GLY A 242 -21.03 -21.90 -1.94
C GLY A 242 -19.56 -22.01 -1.54
N LEU A 243 -18.85 -20.89 -1.42
CA LEU A 243 -17.49 -20.84 -0.89
C LEU A 243 -17.49 -21.27 0.58
N HIS A 244 -16.66 -22.24 0.94
CA HIS A 244 -16.53 -22.72 2.30
C HIS A 244 -15.11 -23.23 2.59
N ALA A 245 -14.71 -23.14 3.86
CA ALA A 245 -13.49 -23.74 4.35
C ALA A 245 -13.80 -25.04 5.11
N LEU A 246 -13.02 -26.07 4.83
CA LEU A 246 -13.08 -27.35 5.52
C LEU A 246 -11.82 -27.51 6.36
N PHE A 247 -12.00 -27.57 7.68
CA PHE A 247 -10.95 -27.86 8.64
C PHE A 247 -11.00 -29.34 9.00
N THR A 248 -9.89 -30.05 8.90
CA THR A 248 -9.76 -31.47 9.27
C THR A 248 -8.59 -31.68 10.22
N GLY A 249 -8.70 -32.59 11.20
CA GLY A 249 -7.61 -32.89 12.13
C GLY A 249 -8.02 -33.84 13.26
N GLU A 250 -7.09 -34.17 14.15
CA GLU A 250 -7.30 -35.16 15.22
C GLU A 250 -7.53 -34.51 16.58
N ASP A 251 -6.58 -33.69 17.03
CA ASP A 251 -6.50 -33.06 18.36
C ASP A 251 -6.27 -31.54 18.22
N ASN A 252 -5.15 -31.02 18.74
CA ASN A 252 -4.68 -29.63 18.56
C ASN A 252 -3.98 -29.42 17.22
N THR A 253 -4.35 -30.20 16.21
CA THR A 253 -3.86 -30.09 14.83
C THR A 253 -5.04 -29.92 13.89
N TRP A 254 -4.79 -29.17 12.83
CA TRP A 254 -5.74 -28.92 11.76
C TRP A 254 -5.00 -28.70 10.45
N GLU A 255 -5.61 -29.18 9.37
CA GLU A 255 -5.39 -28.74 8.01
C GLU A 255 -6.67 -28.09 7.51
N ALA A 256 -6.54 -27.05 6.67
CA ALA A 256 -7.69 -26.34 6.13
C ALA A 256 -7.62 -26.31 4.61
N TRP A 257 -8.79 -26.39 3.98
CA TRP A 257 -8.95 -26.39 2.54
C TRP A 257 -10.10 -25.45 2.16
N LEU A 258 -9.87 -24.59 1.16
CA LEU A 258 -10.89 -23.74 0.57
C LEU A 258 -11.54 -24.46 -0.60
N ASN A 259 -12.87 -24.54 -0.58
CA ASN A 259 -13.69 -25.26 -1.55
C ASN A 259 -14.89 -24.41 -2.00
N ILE A 260 -15.45 -24.73 -3.16
CA ILE A 260 -16.63 -24.08 -3.72
C ILE A 260 -17.65 -25.16 -4.06
N ASP A 261 -18.84 -25.09 -3.49
CA ASP A 261 -19.95 -25.97 -3.86
C ASP A 261 -20.54 -25.51 -5.19
N ALA A 262 -20.42 -26.33 -6.24
CA ALA A 262 -21.12 -26.07 -7.49
C ALA A 262 -22.63 -26.29 -7.29
N SER A 263 -23.44 -25.26 -7.56
CA SER A 263 -24.90 -25.33 -7.43
C SER A 263 -25.48 -26.45 -8.32
N GLY A 264 -26.05 -27.49 -7.70
CA GLY A 264 -26.97 -28.42 -8.37
C GLY A 264 -26.51 -29.87 -8.55
N PHE A 265 -25.30 -30.25 -8.14
CA PHE A 265 -24.91 -31.67 -8.06
C PHE A 265 -24.59 -32.05 -6.61
N SER A 266 -25.54 -32.75 -5.97
CA SER A 266 -25.29 -33.44 -4.70
C SER A 266 -24.20 -34.48 -4.89
N SER A 267 -23.16 -34.36 -4.05
CA SER A 267 -22.29 -35.42 -3.56
C SER A 267 -21.61 -36.31 -4.61
N LEU A 268 -20.33 -36.04 -4.88
CA LEU A 268 -19.22 -37.00 -4.90
C LEU A 268 -18.02 -36.36 -5.62
N ILE A 269 -17.55 -35.21 -5.14
CA ILE A 269 -16.10 -34.99 -5.21
C ILE A 269 -15.55 -35.80 -4.03
N THR A 270 -15.34 -37.09 -4.28
CA THR A 270 -14.23 -37.84 -3.71
C THR A 270 -13.12 -36.87 -3.41
N LEU A 271 -12.84 -36.60 -2.12
CA LEU A 271 -11.53 -36.27 -1.54
C LEU A 271 -10.50 -35.83 -2.59
N SER A 272 -10.85 -34.80 -3.36
CA SER A 272 -10.13 -34.54 -4.60
C SER A 272 -8.96 -33.75 -4.13
N TRP A 273 -7.79 -34.31 -4.39
CA TRP A 273 -6.47 -33.73 -4.25
C TRP A 273 -6.31 -32.35 -4.92
N ASN A 274 -7.39 -31.75 -5.45
CA ASN A 274 -7.46 -30.44 -6.09
C ASN A 274 -8.03 -29.31 -5.19
N GLY A 275 -8.30 -29.54 -3.90
CA GLY A 275 -8.66 -28.48 -2.97
C GLY A 275 -7.55 -27.43 -2.82
N ILE A 276 -7.90 -26.18 -2.52
CA ILE A 276 -6.90 -25.11 -2.30
C ILE A 276 -6.49 -25.13 -0.83
N LYS A 277 -5.22 -25.44 -0.54
CA LYS A 277 -4.75 -25.55 0.84
C LYS A 277 -4.71 -24.17 1.49
N LEU A 278 -5.20 -24.07 2.72
CA LEU A 278 -5.20 -22.86 3.53
C LEU A 278 -4.16 -22.95 4.65
N ARG A 279 -3.64 -21.78 5.03
CA ARG A 279 -2.83 -21.59 6.23
C ARG A 279 -3.09 -20.23 6.85
N ARG A 280 -2.78 -20.12 8.13
CA ARG A 280 -2.71 -18.88 8.89
C ARG A 280 -1.26 -18.42 9.00
N GLY A 281 -1.04 -17.12 8.81
CA GLY A 281 0.28 -16.49 8.76
C GLY A 281 1.07 -16.80 7.48
N TYR A 282 2.01 -15.96 7.11
CA TYR A 282 2.83 -16.10 5.91
C TYR A 282 3.89 -17.20 6.07
N SER A 283 4.25 -17.84 4.97
CA SER A 283 5.48 -18.64 4.85
C SER A 283 6.10 -18.42 3.50
N ALA A 284 7.42 -18.30 3.51
CA ALA A 284 8.20 -18.37 2.29
C ALA A 284 7.93 -19.72 1.58
N SER A 285 7.91 -19.68 0.26
CA SER A 285 7.93 -20.89 -0.56
C SER A 285 9.30 -21.55 -0.41
N LEU A 286 9.33 -22.86 -0.12
CA LEU A 286 10.56 -23.65 -0.07
C LEU A 286 10.98 -24.17 -1.47
N SER A 287 10.50 -23.55 -2.55
CA SER A 287 10.85 -23.97 -3.91
C SER A 287 12.36 -23.99 -4.11
N GLU A 288 12.91 -25.15 -4.51
CA GLU A 288 14.34 -25.31 -4.81
C GLU A 288 14.81 -24.39 -5.95
N LYS A 289 13.88 -23.93 -6.80
CA LYS A 289 14.15 -22.97 -7.87
C LYS A 289 13.19 -21.78 -7.76
N PRO A 290 13.61 -20.64 -7.19
CA PRO A 290 12.78 -19.45 -7.14
C PRO A 290 12.56 -18.90 -8.56
N THR A 291 11.36 -18.38 -8.82
CA THR A 291 11.09 -17.71 -10.10
C THR A 291 11.83 -16.37 -10.18
N GLN A 292 12.05 -15.84 -11.38
CA GLN A 292 12.68 -14.51 -11.55
C GLN A 292 11.91 -13.41 -10.80
N ASP A 293 10.58 -13.48 -10.80
CA ASP A 293 9.72 -12.56 -10.04
C ASP A 293 9.90 -12.69 -8.53
N GLU A 294 10.11 -13.90 -8.00
CA GLU A 294 10.38 -14.10 -6.58
C GLU A 294 11.74 -13.55 -6.17
N LEU A 295 12.77 -13.73 -7.01
CA LEU A 295 14.08 -13.13 -6.79
C LEU A 295 14.02 -11.61 -6.81
N ARG A 296 13.27 -11.03 -7.76
CA ARG A 296 13.04 -9.59 -7.83
C ARG A 296 12.32 -9.10 -6.58
N GLN A 297 11.23 -9.75 -6.18
CA GLN A 297 10.47 -9.43 -4.99
C GLN A 297 11.33 -9.50 -3.72
N LYS A 298 12.16 -10.54 -3.58
CA LYS A 298 13.09 -10.67 -2.45
C LYS A 298 14.12 -9.54 -2.40
N LYS A 299 14.71 -9.19 -3.56
CA LYS A 299 15.66 -8.09 -3.66
C LYS A 299 15.01 -6.73 -3.32
N GLU A 300 13.75 -6.53 -3.71
CA GLU A 300 12.98 -5.34 -3.35
C GLU A 300 12.69 -5.29 -1.83
N GLU A 301 12.27 -6.41 -1.21
CA GLU A 301 12.07 -6.50 0.25
C GLU A 301 13.38 -6.22 1.01
N GLU A 302 14.50 -6.82 0.61
CA GLU A 302 15.82 -6.58 1.22
C GLU A 302 16.27 -5.12 1.10
N MET A 303 15.99 -4.47 -0.05
CA MET A 303 16.29 -3.07 -0.27
C MET A 303 15.46 -2.16 0.64
N ASP A 304 14.16 -2.47 0.78
CA ASP A 304 13.25 -1.71 1.63
C ASP A 304 13.65 -1.84 3.10
N ASP A 305 13.90 -3.07 3.55
CA ASP A 305 14.35 -3.34 4.91
C ASP A 305 15.65 -2.59 5.21
N TYR A 306 16.65 -2.65 4.32
CA TYR A 306 17.86 -1.84 4.40
C TYR A 306 17.57 -0.33 4.53
N CYS A 307 16.69 0.22 3.68
CA CYS A 307 16.35 1.65 3.72
C CYS A 307 15.63 2.06 5.02
N SER A 308 14.92 1.13 5.66
CA SER A 308 14.23 1.34 6.93
C SER A 308 15.17 1.24 8.14
N GLN A 309 16.35 0.62 8.02
CA GLN A 309 17.36 0.58 9.10
C GLN A 309 18.35 1.73 9.02
N VAL A 310 18.84 2.01 7.80
CA VAL A 310 19.95 2.94 7.61
C VAL A 310 19.41 4.38 7.55
N PRO A 311 19.93 5.30 8.39
CA PRO A 311 19.47 6.68 8.40
C PRO A 311 19.89 7.42 7.13
N VAL A 312 19.03 8.34 6.70
CA VAL A 312 19.35 9.27 5.62
C VAL A 312 20.36 10.28 6.14
N GLN A 313 21.56 10.30 5.57
CA GLN A 313 22.58 11.32 5.89
C GLN A 313 22.73 12.35 4.77
N HIS A 314 22.30 12.01 3.55
CA HIS A 314 22.38 12.90 2.40
C HIS A 314 21.04 12.90 1.68
N VAL A 315 20.46 14.07 1.44
CA VAL A 315 19.26 14.24 0.62
C VAL A 315 19.65 14.93 -0.68
N VAL A 316 19.25 14.35 -1.81
CA VAL A 316 19.50 14.87 -3.15
C VAL A 316 18.17 15.15 -3.82
N PHE A 317 17.90 16.41 -4.13
CA PHE A 317 16.74 16.79 -4.94
C PHE A 317 17.13 16.72 -6.42
N MET A 318 16.53 15.79 -7.16
CA MET A 318 16.81 15.61 -8.58
C MET A 318 15.86 16.50 -9.39
N VAL A 319 16.41 17.55 -9.98
CA VAL A 319 15.65 18.49 -10.80
C VAL A 319 15.75 18.06 -12.26
N HIS A 320 14.62 17.84 -12.91
CA HIS A 320 14.64 17.55 -14.35
C HIS A 320 15.00 18.80 -15.16
N GLY A 321 15.68 18.58 -16.29
CA GLY A 321 15.86 19.59 -17.32
C GLY A 321 14.59 19.88 -18.13
N ILE A 322 14.76 20.59 -19.23
CA ILE A 322 13.69 20.88 -20.19
C ILE A 322 13.29 19.58 -20.91
N GLY A 323 12.00 19.36 -21.20
CA GLY A 323 11.56 18.13 -21.89
C GLY A 323 10.56 17.24 -21.15
N GLN A 324 10.17 17.58 -19.91
CA GLN A 324 9.45 16.66 -19.01
C GLN A 324 7.99 16.36 -19.41
N ARG A 325 7.41 17.13 -20.33
CA ARG A 325 6.01 16.92 -20.78
C ARG A 325 5.89 15.86 -21.88
N LEU A 326 6.99 15.21 -22.29
CA LEU A 326 6.92 14.07 -23.19
C LEU A 326 6.41 12.85 -22.41
N GLU A 327 5.46 12.11 -22.97
CA GLU A 327 4.86 10.91 -22.34
C GLU A 327 5.91 9.85 -21.92
N LYS A 328 7.13 9.91 -22.48
CA LYS A 328 8.25 9.00 -22.18
C LYS A 328 9.28 9.54 -21.18
N SER A 329 9.17 10.78 -20.70
CA SER A 329 10.15 11.41 -19.80
C SER A 329 9.57 11.61 -18.39
N ASN A 330 9.43 10.52 -17.65
CA ASN A 330 9.00 10.57 -16.25
C ASN A 330 10.22 10.65 -15.32
N LEU A 331 10.46 11.85 -14.77
CA LEU A 331 11.53 12.07 -13.78
C LEU A 331 11.49 11.04 -12.64
N VAL A 332 10.33 10.57 -12.20
CA VAL A 332 10.23 9.59 -11.11
C VAL A 332 10.92 8.27 -11.48
N ASP A 333 10.76 7.83 -12.73
CA ASP A 333 11.40 6.61 -13.24
C ASP A 333 12.91 6.81 -13.41
N ASP A 334 13.34 7.99 -13.85
CA ASP A 334 14.77 8.36 -13.92
C ASP A 334 15.43 8.35 -12.54
N VAL A 335 14.75 8.90 -11.52
CA VAL A 335 15.22 8.85 -10.13
C VAL A 335 15.30 7.40 -9.62
N ALA A 336 14.33 6.55 -9.96
CA ALA A 336 14.36 5.13 -9.60
C ALA A 336 15.55 4.41 -10.24
N ASN A 337 15.84 4.66 -11.52
CA ASN A 337 17.02 4.14 -12.20
C ASN A 337 18.32 4.63 -11.55
N PHE A 338 18.40 5.93 -11.22
CA PHE A 338 19.57 6.49 -10.55
C PHE A 338 19.82 5.87 -9.17
N ARG A 339 18.75 5.57 -8.42
CA ARG A 339 18.83 4.82 -7.16
C ARG A 339 19.45 3.44 -7.38
N HIS A 340 18.99 2.69 -8.37
CA HIS A 340 19.54 1.36 -8.67
C HIS A 340 21.03 1.40 -9.06
N ILE A 341 21.43 2.39 -9.88
CA ILE A 341 22.84 2.60 -10.25
C ILE A 341 23.67 2.94 -9.01
N THR A 342 23.19 3.88 -8.18
CA THR A 342 23.88 4.29 -6.95
C THR A 342 24.03 3.11 -6.00
N THR A 343 23.00 2.27 -5.83
CA THR A 343 23.11 1.07 -4.99
C THR A 343 24.15 0.10 -5.53
N SER A 344 24.15 -0.19 -6.84
CA SER A 344 25.15 -1.06 -7.47
C SER A 344 26.58 -0.54 -7.27
N LEU A 345 26.79 0.77 -7.44
CA LEU A 345 28.09 1.40 -7.19
C LEU A 345 28.48 1.33 -5.71
N SER A 346 27.53 1.53 -4.80
CA SER A 346 27.77 1.44 -3.36
C SER A 346 28.19 0.02 -2.94
N GLU A 347 27.58 -1.02 -3.53
CA GLU A 347 27.91 -2.42 -3.26
C GLU A 347 29.33 -2.76 -3.73
N GLN A 348 29.80 -2.14 -4.81
CA GLN A 348 31.13 -2.37 -5.39
C GLN A 348 32.24 -1.58 -4.68
N HIS A 349 31.97 -0.36 -4.22
CA HIS A 349 33.00 0.58 -3.79
C HIS A 349 32.98 0.92 -2.29
N LEU A 350 31.88 0.65 -1.57
CA LEU A 350 31.76 0.97 -0.15
C LEU A 350 31.82 -0.28 0.73
N THR A 351 32.44 -0.14 1.90
CA THR A 351 32.45 -1.20 2.91
C THR A 351 31.05 -1.39 3.51
N SER A 352 30.77 -2.58 4.06
CA SER A 352 29.50 -2.85 4.76
C SER A 352 29.25 -1.89 5.92
N TYR A 353 30.31 -1.45 6.62
CA TYR A 353 30.19 -0.42 7.65
C TYR A 353 29.73 0.92 7.06
N GLN A 354 30.35 1.38 5.97
CA GLN A 354 29.96 2.64 5.32
C GLN A 354 28.51 2.62 4.82
N ARG A 355 28.03 1.48 4.31
CA ARG A 355 26.64 1.30 3.88
C ARG A 355 25.66 1.23 5.06
N GLY A 356 26.09 0.69 6.21
CA GLY A 356 25.23 0.58 7.39
C GLY A 356 25.01 1.90 8.15
N VAL A 357 25.94 2.85 8.02
CA VAL A 357 25.91 4.12 8.80
C VAL A 357 25.16 5.24 8.09
N GLN A 358 25.11 5.23 6.76
CA GLN A 358 24.52 6.33 5.99
C GLN A 358 23.95 5.86 4.66
N ARG A 359 22.85 6.49 4.24
CA ARG A 359 22.34 6.38 2.88
C ARG A 359 21.99 7.75 2.27
N VAL A 360 21.87 7.74 0.95
CA VAL A 360 21.40 8.88 0.15
C VAL A 360 19.92 8.69 -0.16
N LEU A 361 19.11 9.74 0.05
CA LEU A 361 17.72 9.78 -0.37
C LEU A 361 17.58 10.69 -1.58
N PHE A 362 17.18 10.12 -2.71
CA PHE A 362 16.90 10.86 -3.94
C PHE A 362 15.42 11.20 -4.03
N ILE A 363 15.11 12.49 -4.22
CA ILE A 363 13.75 13.02 -4.28
C ILE A 363 13.54 13.73 -5.62
N PRO A 364 12.56 13.31 -6.46
CA PRO A 364 12.27 13.99 -7.71
C PRO A 364 11.63 15.37 -7.46
N CYS A 365 12.17 16.42 -8.09
CA CYS A 365 11.62 17.77 -8.05
C CYS A 365 10.87 18.10 -9.35
N GLN A 366 9.55 17.93 -9.33
CA GLN A 366 8.66 18.19 -10.48
C GLN A 366 8.22 19.66 -10.53
N TRP A 367 9.11 20.56 -10.96
CA TRP A 367 8.87 22.00 -10.91
C TRP A 367 7.92 22.52 -11.99
N ARG A 368 7.74 21.77 -13.08
CA ARG A 368 6.97 22.21 -14.25
C ARG A 368 5.48 21.90 -14.17
N LYS A 369 5.05 20.88 -13.41
CA LYS A 369 3.66 20.39 -13.38
C LYS A 369 2.62 21.42 -12.91
N GLY A 370 3.01 22.43 -12.13
CA GLY A 370 2.13 23.50 -11.64
C GLY A 370 2.34 24.87 -12.28
N LEU A 371 3.30 25.01 -13.21
CA LEU A 371 3.64 26.30 -13.81
C LEU A 371 2.89 26.45 -15.14
N LYS A 372 1.88 27.32 -15.18
CA LYS A 372 1.22 27.73 -16.43
C LYS A 372 1.88 29.01 -16.94
N LEU A 373 2.58 28.93 -18.08
CA LEU A 373 3.21 30.09 -18.69
C LEU A 373 2.23 30.70 -19.70
N SER A 374 2.03 32.02 -19.66
CA SER A 374 0.90 32.69 -20.33
C SER A 374 0.85 32.48 -21.86
N GLY A 375 1.97 32.19 -22.50
CA GLY A 375 2.03 31.90 -23.93
C GLY A 375 1.55 30.49 -24.32
N GLU A 376 1.33 29.57 -23.36
CA GLU A 376 0.89 28.19 -23.67
C GLU A 376 -0.56 28.17 -24.16
N ALA A 377 -1.44 28.92 -23.51
CA ALA A 377 -2.84 29.06 -23.93
C ALA A 377 -2.99 29.76 -25.28
N ALA A 378 -2.05 30.65 -25.63
CA ALA A 378 -2.02 31.29 -26.94
C ALA A 378 -1.58 30.31 -28.04
N VAL A 379 -0.52 29.53 -27.80
CA VAL A 379 -0.07 28.47 -28.72
C VAL A 379 -1.16 27.41 -28.92
N GLU A 380 -1.87 27.05 -27.85
CA GLU A 380 -2.99 26.11 -27.90
C GLU A 380 -4.16 26.59 -28.77
N LYS A 381 -4.46 27.89 -28.74
CA LYS A 381 -5.53 28.51 -29.54
C LYS A 381 -5.19 28.69 -31.02
N ILE A 382 -3.92 28.86 -31.36
CA ILE A 382 -3.48 29.13 -32.75
C ILE A 382 -3.07 27.87 -33.51
N THR A 383 -2.88 26.74 -32.82
CA THR A 383 -2.48 25.48 -33.45
C THR A 383 -3.71 24.71 -33.93
N LEU A 384 -3.65 24.15 -35.14
CA LEU A 384 -4.75 23.39 -35.74
C LEU A 384 -4.86 21.97 -35.13
N ASP A 385 -6.06 21.41 -35.11
CA ASP A 385 -6.34 20.09 -34.50
C ASP A 385 -5.65 18.93 -35.23
N GLY A 386 -5.37 19.09 -36.53
CA GLY A 386 -4.65 18.11 -37.34
C GLY A 386 -3.16 17.93 -36.99
N VAL A 387 -2.57 18.84 -36.20
CA VAL A 387 -1.14 18.83 -35.84
C VAL A 387 -0.88 18.74 -34.33
N ARG A 388 -1.81 18.13 -33.57
CA ARG A 388 -1.70 17.93 -32.11
C ARG A 388 -0.38 17.27 -31.69
N GLY A 389 0.12 16.28 -32.44
CA GLY A 389 1.41 15.63 -32.14
C GLY A 389 2.62 16.56 -32.21
N LEU A 390 2.69 17.43 -33.23
CA LEU A 390 3.73 18.44 -33.36
C LEU A 390 3.61 19.51 -32.27
N ARG A 391 2.37 19.92 -31.92
CA ARG A 391 2.06 20.84 -30.82
C ARG A 391 2.59 20.32 -29.48
N VAL A 392 2.29 19.06 -29.14
CA VAL A 392 2.78 18.42 -27.91
C VAL A 392 4.31 18.36 -27.89
N MET A 393 4.93 18.02 -29.02
CA MET A 393 6.40 17.97 -29.12
C MET A 393 7.05 19.36 -28.96
N LEU A 394 6.51 20.40 -29.62
CA LEU A 394 7.04 21.77 -29.55
C LEU A 394 6.91 22.35 -28.14
N SER A 395 5.73 22.20 -27.53
CA SER A 395 5.45 22.63 -26.16
C SER A 395 6.28 21.88 -25.13
N ALA A 396 6.59 20.60 -25.37
CA ALA A 396 7.37 19.79 -24.45
C ALA A 396 8.89 20.06 -24.52
N THR A 397 9.43 20.54 -25.65
CA THR A 397 10.89 20.61 -25.88
C THR A 397 11.44 22.01 -26.14
N VAL A 398 10.82 22.78 -27.04
CA VAL A 398 11.34 24.08 -27.49
C VAL A 398 10.79 25.23 -26.67
N HIS A 399 9.52 25.12 -26.24
CA HIS A 399 8.83 26.23 -25.56
C HIS A 399 9.48 26.58 -24.22
N ASP A 400 9.89 25.58 -23.45
CA ASP A 400 10.60 25.77 -22.18
C ASP A 400 11.96 26.49 -22.34
N VAL A 401 12.69 26.24 -23.44
CA VAL A 401 13.93 26.97 -23.77
C VAL A 401 13.60 28.43 -24.09
N LEU A 402 12.60 28.67 -24.94
CA LEU A 402 12.18 30.02 -25.32
C LEU A 402 11.70 30.83 -24.10
N TYR A 403 11.02 30.18 -23.17
CA TYR A 403 10.63 30.79 -21.90
C TYR A 403 11.83 31.08 -21.01
N TYR A 404 12.77 30.16 -20.85
CA TYR A 404 13.98 30.41 -20.06
C TYR A 404 14.85 31.54 -20.63
N MET A 405 14.87 31.69 -21.96
CA MET A 405 15.58 32.77 -22.65
C MET A 405 14.92 34.14 -22.46
N SER A 406 13.61 34.19 -22.22
CA SER A 406 12.89 35.43 -21.89
C SER A 406 13.16 35.85 -20.43
N PRO A 407 13.64 37.09 -20.17
CA PRO A 407 13.92 37.56 -18.82
C PRO A 407 12.74 37.47 -17.85
N ILE A 408 11.51 37.64 -18.35
CA ILE A 408 10.28 37.61 -17.54
C ILE A 408 9.98 36.18 -17.08
N TYR A 409 9.86 35.25 -18.03
CA TYR A 409 9.52 33.85 -17.73
C TYR A 409 10.68 33.09 -17.05
N ARG A 410 11.93 33.54 -17.22
CA ARG A 410 13.09 33.03 -16.48
C ARG A 410 12.90 33.19 -14.97
N GLN A 411 12.46 34.37 -14.52
CA GLN A 411 12.26 34.61 -13.09
C GLN A 411 11.12 33.74 -12.54
N ASP A 412 10.06 33.53 -13.32
CA ASP A 412 8.96 32.63 -12.95
C ASP A 412 9.43 31.17 -12.81
N ILE A 413 10.29 30.70 -13.72
CA ILE A 413 10.90 29.37 -13.64
C ILE A 413 11.79 29.26 -12.39
N ILE A 414 12.69 30.21 -12.15
CA ILE A 414 13.56 30.23 -10.96
C ILE A 414 12.72 30.22 -9.68
N ASN A 415 11.68 31.05 -9.62
CA ASN A 415 10.76 31.10 -8.49
C ASN A 415 10.03 29.78 -8.30
N SER A 416 9.57 29.13 -9.39
CA SER A 416 8.90 27.84 -9.33
C SER A 416 9.82 26.74 -8.78
N VAL A 417 11.03 26.60 -9.35
CA VAL A 417 12.03 25.63 -8.89
C VAL A 417 12.38 25.87 -7.43
N SER A 418 12.67 27.12 -7.05
CA SER A 418 13.04 27.49 -5.67
C SER A 418 11.91 27.18 -4.69
N LYS A 419 10.66 27.54 -5.03
CA LYS A 419 9.48 27.21 -4.21
C LYS A 419 9.32 25.70 -4.06
N GLN A 420 9.50 24.93 -5.12
CA GLN A 420 9.34 23.47 -5.09
C GLN A 420 10.45 22.80 -4.28
N LEU A 421 11.71 23.21 -4.44
CA LEU A 421 12.81 22.72 -3.62
C LEU A 421 12.59 23.01 -2.12
N ASN A 422 12.24 24.25 -1.78
CA ASN A 422 11.93 24.63 -0.40
C ASN A 422 10.77 23.82 0.16
N ARG A 423 9.71 23.62 -0.63
CA ARG A 423 8.56 22.80 -0.24
C ARG A 423 8.95 21.36 0.05
N LEU A 424 9.71 20.73 -0.85
CA LEU A 424 10.17 19.34 -0.67
C LEU A 424 11.10 19.20 0.53
N TYR A 425 11.99 20.17 0.74
CA TYR A 425 12.89 20.19 1.89
C TYR A 425 12.13 20.33 3.22
N LEU A 426 11.18 21.25 3.31
CA LEU A 426 10.31 21.38 4.49
C LEU A 426 9.48 20.11 4.73
N LYS A 427 8.94 19.50 3.66
CA LYS A 427 8.20 18.23 3.75
C LYS A 427 9.08 17.09 4.25
N PHE A 428 10.33 17.03 3.81
CA PHE A 428 11.33 16.09 4.30
C PHE A 428 11.64 16.31 5.78
N LEU A 429 11.90 17.55 6.21
CA LEU A 429 12.20 17.87 7.62
C LEU A 429 11.02 17.56 8.54
N LYS A 430 9.78 17.83 8.12
CA LYS A 430 8.56 17.50 8.89
C LYS A 430 8.48 15.99 9.20
N ARG A 431 8.93 15.14 8.27
CA ARG A 431 8.96 13.67 8.39
C ARG A 431 10.24 13.15 9.03
N ASN A 432 11.32 13.93 9.01
CA ASN A 432 12.61 13.57 9.57
C ASN A 432 13.04 14.62 10.62
N PRO A 433 12.31 14.75 11.74
CA PRO A 433 12.69 15.66 12.80
C PRO A 433 14.02 15.22 13.41
N GLY A 434 14.92 16.17 13.60
CA GLY A 434 16.28 15.90 14.08
C GLY A 434 17.28 15.49 12.99
N TYR A 435 16.92 15.63 11.71
CA TYR A 435 17.88 15.47 10.61
C TYR A 435 19.04 16.47 10.74
N ASP A 436 20.27 15.96 10.80
CA ASP A 436 21.53 16.72 10.86
C ASP A 436 22.44 16.46 9.64
N GLY A 437 21.89 15.79 8.62
CA GLY A 437 22.62 15.42 7.41
C GLY A 437 22.86 16.56 6.41
N LYS A 438 23.57 16.23 5.33
CA LYS A 438 23.93 17.19 4.27
C LYS A 438 22.81 17.29 3.22
N CYS A 439 22.60 18.48 2.68
CA CYS A 439 21.65 18.73 1.59
C CYS A 439 22.38 19.27 0.35
N PRO A 440 23.10 18.43 -0.41
CA PRO A 440 23.65 18.85 -1.70
C PRO A 440 22.54 19.03 -2.74
N LEU A 441 22.58 20.14 -3.47
CA LEU A 441 21.77 20.35 -4.68
C LEU A 441 22.56 19.82 -5.88
N LEU A 442 21.95 18.94 -6.69
CA LEU A 442 22.55 18.36 -7.90
C LEU A 442 21.75 18.72 -9.15
#